data_AF-A0A520HX62-F1
#
_entry.id   AF-A0A520HX62-F1
#
_cell.length_a   1.000
_cell.length_b   1.000
_cell.length_c   1.000
_cell.angle_alpha   90.00
_cell.angle_beta   90.00
_cell.angle_gamma   90.00
#
_symmetry.space_group_name_H-M   'P 1'
#
loop_
_entity.id
_entity.type
_entity.pdbx_description
1 polymer ?
#
loop_
_entity_poly.entity_id
_entity_poly.type
_entity_poly.pdbx_seq_one_letter_code
_entity_poly.pdbx_strand_id
1 'polypeptide(L)'
;MNWTKRETELSDVLSTLIYRQEGIVKLAQEAGIHPSKINLAGNATEIWHDVIRQALNRGYIEELISVALTEFPEEPFLIAAKQNLDAAASNLPGIDEKEWKGIDHSNLEVLTMKASTLLPISFLQKGIDRSKAVGKVEVQAGQDCYS
;
A
#
# COMPACT_ATOMS: atom_id res chain seq x y z
N MET A 1 1.20 -26.27 0.21
CA MET A 1 0.23 -25.17 0.09
C MET A 1 0.95 -23.89 0.45
N ASN A 2 1.05 -22.92 -0.45
CA ASN A 2 1.67 -21.63 -0.16
C ASN A 2 0.59 -20.56 -0.31
N TRP A 3 -0.17 -20.33 0.76
CA TRP A 3 -1.03 -19.14 0.86
C TRP A 3 -0.09 -17.94 1.01
N THR A 4 -0.09 -17.00 0.06
CA THR A 4 0.81 -15.85 0.07
C THR A 4 0.04 -14.57 0.46
N LYS A 5 0.77 -13.46 0.55
CA LYS A 5 0.17 -12.16 0.89
C LYS A 5 -0.83 -11.70 -0.18
N ARG A 6 -0.56 -12.01 -1.45
CA ARG A 6 -1.40 -11.64 -2.59
C ARG A 6 -2.81 -12.22 -2.51
N GLU A 7 -2.97 -13.46 -2.05
CA GLU A 7 -4.29 -14.09 -1.91
C GLU A 7 -5.08 -13.54 -0.73
N THR A 8 -4.37 -13.09 0.31
CA THR A 8 -4.99 -12.37 1.43
C THR A 8 -5.51 -11.01 0.97
N GLU A 9 -4.67 -10.26 0.25
CA GLU A 9 -5.05 -8.96 -0.32
C GLU A 9 -6.21 -9.09 -1.33
N LEU A 10 -6.19 -10.13 -2.18
CA LEU A 10 -7.30 -10.42 -3.09
C LEU A 10 -8.60 -10.71 -2.33
N SER A 11 -8.52 -11.48 -1.24
CA SER A 11 -9.70 -11.75 -0.40
C SER A 11 -10.25 -10.46 0.19
N ASP A 12 -9.39 -9.57 0.68
CA ASP A 12 -9.80 -8.31 1.31
C ASP A 12 -10.44 -7.34 0.29
N VAL A 13 -9.84 -7.21 -0.90
CA VAL A 13 -10.39 -6.39 -1.99
C VAL A 13 -11.75 -6.93 -2.44
N LEU A 14 -11.85 -8.23 -2.72
CA LEU A 14 -13.11 -8.84 -3.15
C LEU A 14 -14.21 -8.76 -2.08
N SER A 15 -13.84 -8.86 -0.79
CA SER A 15 -14.77 -8.69 0.32
C SER A 15 -15.30 -7.26 0.44
N THR A 16 -14.47 -6.28 0.08
CA THR A 16 -14.84 -4.86 0.08
C THR A 16 -15.78 -4.53 -1.09
N LEU A 17 -15.52 -5.11 -2.27
CA LEU A 17 -16.35 -4.94 -3.45
C LEU A 17 -17.70 -5.65 -3.32
N ILE A 18 -17.68 -6.90 -2.85
CA ILE A 18 -18.84 -7.78 -2.81
C ILE A 18 -18.98 -8.38 -1.42
N TYR A 19 -19.74 -7.67 -0.61
CA TYR A 19 -20.08 -8.08 0.74
C TYR A 19 -21.24 -9.09 0.77
N ARG A 20 -22.14 -9.05 -0.23
CA ARG A 20 -23.36 -9.87 -0.21
C ARG A 20 -23.08 -11.29 -0.69
N GLN A 21 -23.46 -12.27 0.12
CA GLN A 21 -23.32 -13.71 -0.15
C GLN A 21 -23.84 -14.12 -1.53
N GLU A 22 -24.99 -13.60 -1.96
CA GLU A 22 -25.58 -13.89 -3.28
C GLU A 22 -24.64 -13.48 -4.43
N GLY A 23 -23.98 -12.32 -4.31
CA GLY A 23 -23.02 -11.84 -5.29
C GLY A 23 -21.77 -12.70 -5.34
N ILE A 24 -21.28 -13.15 -4.18
CA ILE A 24 -20.14 -14.07 -4.07
C ILE A 24 -20.44 -15.40 -4.77
N VAL A 25 -21.63 -15.96 -4.53
CA VAL A 25 -22.06 -17.23 -5.15
C VAL A 25 -22.19 -17.10 -6.66
N LYS A 26 -22.75 -15.99 -7.15
CA LYS A 26 -22.89 -15.73 -8.60
C LYS A 26 -21.52 -15.69 -9.28
N LEU A 27 -20.58 -14.92 -8.74
CA LEU A 27 -19.22 -14.82 -9.27
C LEU A 27 -18.45 -16.13 -9.19
N ALA A 28 -18.60 -16.88 -8.09
CA ALA A 28 -17.99 -18.18 -7.96
C ALA A 28 -18.53 -19.17 -9.01
N GLN A 29 -19.84 -19.16 -9.29
CA GLN A 29 -20.43 -19.98 -10.35
C GLN A 29 -19.92 -19.61 -11.74
N GLU A 30 -19.85 -18.31 -12.03
CA GLU A 30 -19.33 -17.79 -13.30
C GLU A 30 -17.84 -18.16 -13.50
N ALA A 31 -17.05 -18.22 -12.42
CA ALA A 31 -15.68 -18.70 -12.42
C ALA A 31 -15.55 -20.24 -12.45
N GLY A 32 -16.66 -20.99 -12.54
CA GLY A 32 -16.68 -22.46 -12.61
C GLY A 32 -16.57 -23.17 -11.25
N ILE A 33 -16.69 -22.45 -10.13
CA ILE A 33 -16.67 -23.00 -8.77
C ILE A 33 -18.10 -23.30 -8.32
N HIS A 34 -18.41 -24.58 -8.14
CA HIS A 34 -19.74 -24.99 -7.68
C HIS A 34 -20.01 -24.54 -6.23
N PRO A 35 -21.18 -23.93 -5.94
CA PRO A 35 -21.55 -23.43 -4.62
C PRO A 35 -21.49 -24.48 -3.52
N SER A 36 -21.78 -25.74 -3.85
CA SER A 36 -21.75 -26.87 -2.91
C SER A 36 -20.35 -27.17 -2.36
N LYS A 37 -19.30 -26.64 -2.99
CA LYS A 37 -17.93 -26.80 -2.52
C LYS A 37 -17.51 -25.68 -1.58
N ILE A 38 -18.23 -24.55 -1.57
CA ILE A 38 -17.92 -23.35 -0.80
C ILE A 38 -18.63 -23.41 0.54
N ASN A 39 -17.90 -23.09 1.61
CA ASN A 39 -18.54 -22.84 2.89
C ASN A 39 -19.15 -21.44 2.89
N LEU A 40 -20.47 -21.39 2.91
CA LEU A 40 -21.25 -20.14 2.93
C LEU A 40 -21.58 -19.69 4.35
N ALA A 41 -21.19 -20.46 5.37
CA ALA A 41 -21.35 -20.09 6.77
C ALA A 41 -20.17 -19.22 7.20
N GLY A 42 -20.38 -17.91 7.29
CA GLY A 42 -19.35 -16.97 7.74
C GLY A 42 -19.59 -15.54 7.30
N ASN A 43 -18.64 -14.67 7.65
CA ASN A 43 -18.55 -13.31 7.10
C ASN A 43 -18.07 -13.34 5.63
N ALA A 44 -18.33 -12.29 4.85
CA ALA A 44 -17.90 -12.17 3.45
C ALA A 44 -16.41 -12.50 3.25
N THR A 45 -15.55 -12.05 4.17
CA THR A 45 -14.10 -12.35 4.15
C THR A 45 -13.77 -13.82 4.33
N GLU A 46 -14.53 -14.55 5.14
CA GLU A 46 -14.34 -15.98 5.35
C GLU A 46 -14.81 -16.78 4.12
N ILE A 47 -15.92 -16.36 3.53
CA ILE A 47 -16.45 -16.95 2.30
C ILE A 47 -15.45 -16.73 1.15
N TRP A 48 -14.94 -15.51 0.98
CA TRP A 48 -13.93 -15.21 -0.04
C TRP A 48 -12.62 -15.96 0.18
N HIS A 49 -12.16 -16.10 1.43
CA HIS A 49 -11.01 -16.95 1.75
C HIS A 49 -11.20 -18.38 1.28
N ASP A 50 -12.38 -18.96 1.52
CA ASP A 50 -12.69 -20.34 1.11
C ASP A 50 -12.87 -20.48 -0.41
N VAL A 51 -13.44 -19.47 -1.08
CA VAL A 51 -13.52 -19.41 -2.54
C VAL A 51 -12.13 -19.38 -3.16
N ILE A 52 -11.25 -18.48 -2.69
CA ILE A 52 -9.88 -18.34 -3.19
C ILE A 52 -9.07 -19.61 -2.91
N ARG A 53 -9.23 -20.21 -1.72
CA ARG A 53 -8.61 -21.50 -1.38
C ARG A 53 -9.01 -22.61 -2.37
N GLN A 54 -10.26 -22.65 -2.78
CA GLN A 54 -10.74 -23.62 -3.75
C GLN A 54 -10.29 -23.32 -5.17
N ALA A 55 -10.21 -22.05 -5.53
CA ALA A 55 -9.65 -21.60 -6.79
C ALA A 55 -8.16 -21.98 -6.90
N LEU A 56 -7.37 -21.78 -5.84
CA LEU A 56 -5.96 -22.20 -5.73
C LEU A 56 -5.79 -23.70 -5.97
N ASN A 57 -6.60 -24.52 -5.31
CA ASN A 57 -6.50 -25.97 -5.40
C ASN A 57 -6.84 -26.53 -6.80
N ARG A 58 -7.55 -25.75 -7.62
CA ARG A 58 -8.06 -26.17 -8.93
C ARG A 58 -7.50 -25.37 -10.10
N GLY A 59 -6.70 -24.34 -9.84
CA GLY A 59 -6.13 -23.46 -10.85
C GLY A 59 -7.12 -22.45 -11.47
N TYR A 60 -8.23 -22.12 -10.81
CA TYR A 60 -9.27 -21.21 -11.34
C TYR A 60 -9.10 -19.74 -10.93
N ILE A 61 -7.93 -19.36 -10.40
CA ILE A 61 -7.70 -17.97 -9.94
C ILE A 61 -7.76 -16.98 -11.10
N GLU A 62 -7.14 -17.33 -12.23
CA GLU A 62 -7.13 -16.46 -13.41
C GLU A 62 -8.54 -16.25 -13.98
N GLU A 63 -9.37 -17.30 -13.95
CA GLU A 63 -10.78 -17.24 -14.35
C GLU A 63 -11.57 -16.36 -13.38
N LEU A 64 -11.38 -16.55 -12.06
CA LEU A 64 -12.03 -15.73 -11.03
C LEU A 64 -11.69 -14.25 -11.17
N ILE A 65 -10.42 -13.90 -11.41
CA ILE A 65 -9.99 -12.52 -11.65
C ILE A 65 -10.60 -11.99 -12.95
N SER A 66 -10.68 -12.81 -14.00
CA SER A 66 -11.25 -12.41 -15.28
C SER A 66 -12.74 -12.10 -15.16
N VAL A 67 -13.50 -12.94 -14.47
CA VAL A 67 -14.93 -12.68 -14.20
C VAL A 67 -15.09 -11.46 -13.30
N ALA A 68 -14.28 -11.31 -12.24
CA ALA A 68 -14.32 -10.12 -11.38
C ALA A 68 -14.05 -8.82 -12.16
N LEU A 69 -13.15 -8.84 -13.14
CA LEU A 69 -12.88 -7.70 -14.03
C LEU A 69 -14.03 -7.38 -15.00
N THR A 70 -14.92 -8.33 -15.29
CA THR A 70 -16.10 -8.03 -16.12
C THR A 70 -17.15 -7.23 -15.36
N GLU A 71 -17.32 -7.48 -14.06
CA GLU A 71 -18.23 -6.70 -13.22
C GLU A 71 -17.57 -5.42 -12.69
N PHE A 72 -16.26 -5.43 -12.45
CA PHE A 72 -15.50 -4.30 -11.88
C PHE A 72 -14.27 -3.95 -12.75
N PRO A 73 -14.46 -3.29 -13.91
CA PRO A 73 -13.38 -3.01 -14.86
C PRO A 73 -12.39 -1.93 -14.40
N GLU A 74 -12.77 -1.08 -13.43
CA GLU A 74 -11.96 0.06 -12.98
C GLU A 74 -11.08 -0.25 -11.76
N GLU A 75 -11.13 -1.46 -11.22
CA GLU A 75 -10.41 -1.81 -9.99
C GLU A 75 -8.91 -2.05 -10.25
N PRO A 76 -8.02 -1.17 -9.73
CA PRO A 76 -6.59 -1.19 -10.05
C PRO A 76 -5.89 -2.46 -9.53
N PHE A 77 -6.39 -3.05 -8.44
CA PHE A 77 -5.85 -4.29 -7.88
C PHE A 77 -6.14 -5.49 -8.78
N LEU A 78 -7.34 -5.58 -9.35
CA LEU A 78 -7.71 -6.69 -10.24
C LEU A 78 -6.94 -6.64 -11.57
N ILE A 79 -6.69 -5.43 -12.08
CA ILE A 79 -5.87 -5.22 -13.28
C ILE A 79 -4.41 -5.66 -13.03
N ALA A 80 -3.83 -5.26 -11.89
CA ALA A 80 -2.48 -5.67 -11.50
C ALA A 80 -2.40 -7.20 -11.27
N ALA A 81 -3.42 -7.78 -10.64
CA ALA A 81 -3.51 -9.21 -10.40
C ALA A 81 -3.61 -10.03 -11.70
N LYS A 82 -4.27 -9.52 -12.75
CA LYS A 82 -4.28 -10.18 -14.07
C LYS A 82 -2.92 -10.11 -14.78
N GLN A 83 -2.19 -9.02 -14.61
CA GLN A 83 -0.89 -8.81 -15.24
C GLN A 83 0.26 -9.54 -14.52
N ASN A 84 -0.03 -10.30 -13.45
CA ASN A 84 0.97 -10.91 -12.57
C ASN A 84 2.02 -9.92 -12.05
N LEU A 85 1.66 -8.64 -11.97
CA LEU A 85 2.48 -7.63 -11.32
C LEU A 85 2.36 -7.84 -9.81
N ASP A 86 3.50 -7.80 -9.10
CA ASP A 86 3.51 -7.85 -7.65
C ASP A 86 2.56 -6.79 -7.09
N ALA A 87 1.74 -7.17 -6.11
CA ALA A 87 0.72 -6.30 -5.52
C ALA A 87 1.30 -4.99 -4.92
N ALA A 88 2.60 -4.97 -4.62
CA ALA A 88 3.34 -3.76 -4.26
C ALA A 88 3.35 -2.67 -5.36
N ALA A 89 3.21 -3.06 -6.63
CA ALA A 89 3.12 -2.14 -7.77
C ALA A 89 1.75 -1.45 -7.88
N SER A 90 0.68 -2.05 -7.36
CA SER A 90 -0.69 -1.55 -7.51
C SER A 90 -0.99 -0.34 -6.63
N ASN A 91 -0.32 -0.22 -5.47
CA ASN A 91 -0.50 0.90 -4.52
C ASN A 91 0.41 2.11 -4.82
N LEU A 92 1.24 2.05 -5.85
CA LEU A 92 2.01 3.20 -6.28
C LEU A 92 1.11 4.07 -7.17
N PRO A 93 0.98 5.38 -6.91
CA PRO A 93 0.36 6.27 -7.88
C PRO A 93 1.08 6.04 -9.21
N GLY A 94 0.32 5.74 -10.27
CA GLY A 94 0.86 5.36 -11.57
C GLY A 94 1.91 6.35 -12.03
N ILE A 95 3.17 6.03 -11.73
CA ILE A 95 4.31 6.64 -12.39
C ILE A 95 4.28 5.91 -13.72
N ASP A 96 3.54 6.45 -14.69
CA ASP A 96 3.82 6.11 -16.07
C ASP A 96 5.35 6.15 -16.19
N GLU A 97 5.94 5.12 -16.78
CA GLU A 97 7.30 5.17 -17.31
C GLU A 97 7.32 6.22 -18.44
N LYS A 98 7.03 7.47 -18.11
CA LYS A 98 7.32 8.61 -18.94
C LYS A 98 8.82 8.60 -19.03
N GLU A 99 9.31 8.40 -20.25
CA GLU A 99 10.69 8.67 -20.60
C GLU A 99 11.11 9.96 -19.87
N TRP A 100 12.19 9.85 -19.09
CA TRP A 100 12.75 10.98 -18.38
C TRP A 100 12.86 12.14 -19.36
N LYS A 101 12.03 13.18 -19.19
CA LYS A 101 12.11 14.37 -20.03
C LYS A 101 13.46 14.99 -19.74
N GLY A 102 14.39 14.84 -20.70
CA GLY A 102 15.69 15.47 -20.65
C GLY A 102 15.54 16.92 -20.21
N ILE A 103 16.33 17.31 -19.22
CA ILE A 103 16.24 18.62 -18.59
C ILE A 103 16.61 19.66 -19.66
N ASP A 104 15.64 20.47 -20.09
CA ASP A 104 15.90 21.61 -20.96
C ASP A 104 16.69 22.66 -20.17
N HIS A 105 17.95 22.87 -20.58
CA HIS A 105 18.87 23.79 -19.92
C HIS A 105 18.40 25.25 -19.93
N SER A 106 17.39 25.59 -20.74
CA SER A 106 16.80 26.93 -20.78
C SER A 106 15.98 27.30 -19.53
N ASN A 107 15.47 26.31 -18.77
CA ASN A 107 14.57 26.55 -17.62
C ASN A 107 15.18 26.16 -16.26
N LEU A 108 16.51 25.96 -16.21
CA LEU A 108 17.23 25.49 -15.02
C LEU A 108 17.35 26.52 -13.88
N GLU A 109 17.03 27.79 -14.12
CA GLU A 109 17.29 28.86 -13.14
C GLU A 109 16.33 28.87 -11.93
N VAL A 110 15.31 27.99 -11.87
CA VAL A 110 14.35 28.03 -10.75
C VAL A 110 14.74 27.12 -9.57
N LEU A 111 15.54 26.07 -9.77
CA LEU A 111 15.81 25.07 -8.71
C LEU A 111 17.22 25.12 -8.11
N THR A 112 18.12 25.90 -8.69
CA THR A 112 19.43 26.15 -8.09
C THR A 112 19.79 27.60 -8.34
N MET A 113 19.54 28.44 -7.34
CA MET A 113 20.24 29.73 -7.29
C MET A 113 21.74 29.47 -7.48
N LYS A 114 22.43 30.35 -8.21
CA LYS A 114 23.84 30.30 -8.65
C LYS A 114 24.90 30.00 -7.56
N ALA A 115 24.50 29.81 -6.31
CA ALA A 115 25.37 29.52 -5.19
C ALA A 115 24.88 28.27 -4.45
N SER A 116 25.80 27.33 -4.23
CA SER A 116 25.59 26.17 -3.35
C SER A 116 25.09 26.63 -1.97
N THR A 117 23.85 26.28 -1.62
CA THR A 117 23.27 26.43 -0.28
C THR A 117 23.73 25.34 0.70
N LEU A 118 24.59 24.41 0.25
CA LEU A 118 25.27 23.48 1.15
C LEU A 118 26.23 24.29 2.02
N LEU A 119 25.76 24.60 3.24
CA LEU A 119 26.59 25.18 4.26
C LEU A 119 27.73 24.19 4.59
N PRO A 120 29.00 24.64 4.64
CA PRO A 120 30.09 23.76 5.00
C PRO A 120 29.84 23.12 6.37
N ILE A 121 30.28 21.87 6.53
CA ILE A 121 30.13 21.04 7.75
C ILE A 121 30.65 21.78 9.02
N SER A 122 31.45 22.84 8.84
CA SER A 122 31.91 23.76 9.88
C SER A 122 30.80 24.48 10.67
N PHE A 123 29.57 24.56 10.16
CA PHE A 123 28.44 25.11 10.92
C PHE A 123 28.03 24.22 12.10
N LEU A 124 28.02 22.90 11.90
CA LEU A 124 27.75 21.96 12.99
C LEU A 124 28.85 22.02 14.05
N GLN A 125 30.12 22.11 13.61
CA GLN A 125 31.26 22.26 14.51
C GLN A 125 31.19 23.56 15.32
N LYS A 126 30.87 24.69 14.68
CA LYS A 126 30.61 25.95 15.38
C LYS A 126 29.45 25.84 16.37
N GLY A 127 28.38 25.13 16.02
CA GLY A 127 27.26 24.86 16.93
C GLY A 127 27.67 24.07 18.17
N ILE A 128 28.47 23.00 17.98
CA ILE A 128 29.01 22.16 19.07
C ILE A 128 29.98 22.95 19.97
N ASP A 129 30.82 23.81 19.39
CA ASP A 129 31.75 24.61 20.19
C ASP A 129 31.03 25.72 20.97
N ARG A 130 29.97 26.31 20.41
CA ARG A 130 29.15 27.30 21.12
C ARG A 130 28.24 26.67 22.17
N SER A 131 27.74 25.45 21.98
CA SER A 131 26.86 24.79 22.95
C SER A 131 27.57 24.49 24.28
N LYS A 132 28.89 24.25 24.26
CA LYS A 132 29.71 24.11 25.48
C LYS A 132 29.67 25.33 26.40
N ALA A 133 29.35 26.52 25.89
CA ALA A 133 29.26 27.74 26.68
C ALA A 133 27.93 27.89 27.43
N VAL A 134 26.93 27.05 27.15
CA VAL A 134 25.62 27.09 27.79
C VAL A 134 25.55 25.99 28.84
N GLY A 135 25.61 26.37 30.12
CA GLY A 135 25.41 25.46 31.24
C GLY A 135 23.94 25.35 31.61
N LYS A 136 23.45 24.13 31.90
CA LYS A 136 22.15 23.91 32.55
C LYS A 136 22.25 24.44 33.98
N VAL A 137 21.46 25.46 34.32
CA VAL A 137 21.30 25.93 35.70
C VAL A 137 20.09 25.23 36.29
N GLU A 138 20.31 24.43 37.33
CA GLU A 138 19.24 23.78 38.08
C GLU A 138 18.99 24.58 39.36
N VAL A 139 17.83 25.22 39.43
CA VAL A 139 17.42 26.00 40.59
C VAL A 139 16.62 25.06 41.50
N GLN A 140 17.11 24.83 42.72
CA GLN A 140 16.30 24.17 43.74
C GLN A 140 15.24 25.16 44.23
N ALA A 141 13.96 24.82 44.02
CA ALA A 141 12.87 25.58 44.60
C ALA A 141 13.00 25.55 46.13
N GLY A 142 13.18 26.74 46.73
CA GLY A 142 13.21 26.88 48.18
C GLY A 142 11.88 26.42 48.77
N GLN A 143 11.94 25.67 49.86
CA GLN A 143 10.75 25.20 50.58
C GLN A 143 9.87 26.40 50.95
N ASP A 144 8.62 26.38 50.47
CA ASP A 144 7.59 27.35 50.79
C ASP A 144 7.48 27.54 52.31
N CYS A 145 7.83 28.72 52.79
CA CYS A 145 7.57 29.15 54.16
C CYS A 145 6.33 30.04 54.15
N TYR A 146 5.14 29.43 54.21
CA TYR A 146 3.95 30.11 54.74
C TYR A 146 3.16 29.12 55.61
N SER A 147 3.33 29.31 56.91
CA SER A 147 2.43 28.88 57.99
C SER A 147 1.19 29.79 58.06
#